data_AF-A0A6A4XRY3-F1
#
_entry.id   AF-A0A6A4XRY3-F1
#
_cell.length_a   1.000
_cell.length_b   1.000
_cell.length_c   1.000
_cell.angle_alpha   90.00
_cell.angle_beta   90.00
_cell.angle_gamma   90.00
#
_symmetry.space_group_name_H-M   'P 1'
#
loop_
_entity.id
_entity.type
_entity.pdbx_description
1 polymer ?
#
loop_
_entity_poly.entity_id
_entity_poly.type
_entity_poly.pdbx_seq_one_letter_code
_entity_poly.pdbx_strand_id
1 'polypeptide(L)'
;LPRARAEYDRLAAFAAARGQVEPLDHCDVAYWMEQLRQEEFEVDDEVLTPYFPLARVLAGMFALAAQLFGIRIEAADGAAETWHPSVLYFQIRAVEQPGEPILAHFYLDPYARLGEKRHSAWIDVVVSRSKVLRTDEAGSARLPVFCLSFNHAPPVGETPTLIPFREVEYLFLNFGYGLRLALTSAECTTTSGFAGIEWDAVEVSSQLMENFCYDRATLQLISSHVETGAQLPDALLDKLVAAKHFMAASRLLRQVFFSQLDMSLHHDLEEITESSILALQNRLGTKYSVLPLAPYDRHLCAFNHVFSGGYAAGYYSYLWSEVMSSDAYASFEDAKTVDAWEATGRRFRDTMLSLVGMHDPMTVFEMFRGRRPTTDALLRRHGLQP
;
A
#
# COMPACT_ATOMS: atom_id res chain seq x y z
N LEU A 1 -4.31 -19.86 11.04
CA LEU A 1 -3.56 -21.14 10.93
C LEU A 1 -4.34 -22.25 10.21
N PRO A 2 -5.57 -22.65 10.60
CA PRO A 2 -6.28 -23.75 9.90
C PRO A 2 -6.50 -23.48 8.41
N ARG A 3 -6.91 -22.26 8.04
CA ARG A 3 -7.06 -21.85 6.63
C ARG A 3 -5.73 -21.90 5.87
N ALA A 4 -4.63 -21.42 6.47
CA ALA A 4 -3.30 -21.52 5.86
C ALA A 4 -2.86 -22.98 5.65
N ARG A 5 -3.17 -23.89 6.59
CA ARG A 5 -2.90 -25.33 6.39
C ARG A 5 -3.68 -25.88 5.20
N ALA A 6 -4.97 -25.56 5.10
CA ALA A 6 -5.79 -25.98 3.95
C ALA A 6 -5.26 -25.41 2.61
N GLU A 7 -4.78 -24.17 2.59
CA GLU A 7 -4.11 -23.57 1.43
C GLU A 7 -2.83 -24.34 1.03
N TYR A 8 -1.99 -24.69 2.00
CA TYR A 8 -0.78 -25.50 1.77
C TYR A 8 -1.09 -26.95 1.37
N ASP A 9 -2.12 -27.57 1.94
CA ASP A 9 -2.53 -28.93 1.58
C ASP A 9 -3.01 -28.97 0.12
N ARG A 10 -3.75 -27.94 -0.31
CA ARG A 10 -4.14 -27.75 -1.72
C ARG A 10 -2.91 -27.58 -2.62
N LEU A 11 -1.95 -26.75 -2.21
CA LEU A 11 -0.72 -26.52 -2.95
C LEU A 11 0.11 -27.81 -3.09
N ALA A 12 0.25 -28.57 -2.01
CA ALA A 12 0.96 -29.84 -1.99
C ALA A 12 0.27 -30.89 -2.89
N ALA A 13 -1.06 -30.97 -2.84
CA ALA A 13 -1.83 -31.85 -3.73
C ALA A 13 -1.65 -31.47 -5.21
N PHE A 14 -1.66 -30.17 -5.52
CA PHE A 14 -1.42 -29.66 -6.87
C PHE A 14 -0.02 -30.01 -7.40
N ALA A 15 1.00 -29.83 -6.56
CA ALA A 15 2.38 -30.17 -6.88
C ALA A 15 2.55 -31.68 -7.08
N ALA A 16 1.97 -32.50 -6.19
CA ALA A 16 2.05 -33.95 -6.28
C ALA A 16 1.42 -34.49 -7.57
N ALA A 17 0.30 -33.91 -8.00
CA ALA A 17 -0.34 -34.24 -9.28
C ALA A 17 0.54 -33.93 -10.50
N ARG A 18 1.58 -33.09 -10.36
CA ARG A 18 2.53 -32.67 -11.40
C ARG A 18 3.93 -33.25 -11.22
N GLY A 19 4.06 -34.29 -10.41
CA GLY A 19 5.29 -35.07 -10.28
C GLY A 19 6.21 -34.64 -9.15
N GLN A 20 5.79 -33.73 -8.27
CA GLN A 20 6.48 -33.53 -7.00
C GLN A 20 6.34 -34.80 -6.13
N VAL A 21 7.47 -35.46 -5.82
CA VAL A 21 7.47 -36.72 -5.05
C VAL A 21 7.69 -36.47 -3.56
N GLU A 22 8.53 -35.49 -3.22
CA GLU A 22 8.86 -35.15 -1.84
C GLU A 22 7.89 -34.09 -1.29
N PRO A 23 7.65 -34.05 0.04
CA PRO A 23 6.92 -32.96 0.66
C PRO A 23 7.52 -31.61 0.29
N LEU A 24 6.66 -30.60 0.07
CA LEU A 24 7.12 -29.26 -0.30
C LEU A 24 8.05 -28.67 0.78
N ASP A 25 9.24 -28.24 0.36
CA ASP A 25 10.14 -27.42 1.17
C ASP A 25 9.98 -25.92 0.79
N HIS A 26 10.55 -25.02 1.58
CA HIS A 26 10.45 -23.57 1.39
C HIS A 26 10.88 -23.09 0.00
N CYS A 27 11.83 -23.76 -0.64
CA CYS A 27 12.26 -23.42 -2.01
C CYS A 27 11.23 -23.79 -3.08
N ASP A 28 10.36 -24.77 -2.81
CA ASP A 28 9.36 -25.25 -3.76
C ASP A 28 8.09 -24.39 -3.72
N VAL A 29 7.77 -23.83 -2.55
CA VAL A 29 6.50 -23.13 -2.29
C VAL A 29 6.25 -22.01 -3.29
N ALA A 30 7.23 -21.14 -3.53
CA ALA A 30 7.06 -20.00 -4.43
C ALA A 30 6.80 -20.44 -5.88
N TYR A 31 7.51 -21.48 -6.34
CA TYR A 31 7.35 -22.04 -7.67
C TYR A 31 5.94 -22.63 -7.86
N TRP A 32 5.53 -23.52 -6.96
CA TRP A 32 4.21 -24.15 -7.05
C TRP A 32 3.07 -23.18 -6.81
N MET A 33 3.25 -22.16 -5.96
CA MET A 33 2.25 -21.11 -5.75
C MET A 33 1.99 -20.38 -7.05
N GLU A 34 3.04 -20.05 -7.81
CA GLU A 34 2.89 -19.37 -9.10
C GLU A 34 2.23 -20.28 -10.15
N GLN A 35 2.64 -21.55 -10.23
CA GLN A 35 1.99 -22.52 -11.14
C GLN A 35 0.49 -22.70 -10.81
N LEU A 36 0.14 -22.81 -9.52
CA LEU A 36 -1.25 -22.90 -9.07
C LEU A 36 -2.02 -21.61 -9.40
N ARG A 37 -1.42 -20.44 -9.15
CA ARG A 37 -2.02 -19.13 -9.45
C ARG A 37 -2.32 -18.98 -10.94
N GLN A 38 -1.39 -19.37 -11.80
CA GLN A 38 -1.55 -19.31 -13.25
C GLN A 38 -2.68 -20.21 -13.73
N GLU A 39 -2.79 -21.45 -13.21
CA GLU A 39 -3.84 -22.38 -13.59
C GLU A 39 -5.23 -21.96 -13.09
N GLU A 40 -5.33 -21.45 -11.87
CA GLU A 40 -6.63 -21.16 -11.26
C GLU A 40 -7.24 -19.85 -11.71
N PHE A 41 -6.40 -18.83 -11.92
CA PHE A 41 -6.89 -17.50 -12.25
C PHE A 41 -6.64 -17.15 -13.72
N GLU A 42 -5.73 -17.84 -14.42
CA GLU A 42 -5.30 -17.46 -15.78
C GLU A 42 -4.94 -15.96 -15.86
N VAL A 43 -4.43 -15.41 -14.75
CA VAL A 43 -3.98 -14.01 -14.64
C VAL A 43 -2.50 -14.00 -14.95
N ASP A 44 -2.20 -13.89 -16.23
CA ASP A 44 -0.86 -13.67 -16.72
C ASP A 44 -0.54 -12.17 -16.66
N ASP A 45 0.55 -11.82 -15.98
CA ASP A 45 1.04 -10.45 -15.92
C ASP A 45 1.36 -9.93 -17.33
N GLU A 46 1.78 -10.79 -18.26
CA GLU A 46 2.00 -10.44 -19.67
C GLU A 46 0.70 -10.02 -20.37
N VAL A 47 -0.44 -10.61 -20.01
CA VAL A 47 -1.76 -10.27 -20.56
C VAL A 47 -2.32 -9.00 -19.93
N LEU A 48 -2.06 -8.77 -18.64
CA LEU A 48 -2.54 -7.59 -17.92
C LEU A 48 -1.74 -6.33 -18.20
N THR A 49 -0.41 -6.44 -18.29
CA THR A 49 0.51 -5.28 -18.40
C THR A 49 0.16 -4.31 -19.53
N PRO A 50 -0.24 -4.76 -20.74
CA PRO A 50 -0.70 -3.87 -21.82
C PRO A 50 -1.89 -2.98 -21.46
N TYR A 51 -2.68 -3.31 -20.44
CA TYR A 51 -3.82 -2.50 -19.98
C TYR A 51 -3.44 -1.41 -18.98
N PHE A 52 -2.20 -1.41 -18.45
CA PHE A 52 -1.77 -0.43 -17.45
C PHE A 52 -0.61 0.44 -17.94
N PRO A 53 -0.79 1.27 -18.99
CA PRO A 53 0.13 2.37 -19.26
C PRO A 53 0.20 3.33 -18.07
N LEU A 54 1.40 3.70 -17.63
CA LEU A 54 1.63 4.56 -16.45
C LEU A 54 0.80 5.86 -16.51
N ALA A 55 0.72 6.50 -17.68
CA ALA A 55 -0.08 7.72 -17.87
C ALA A 55 -1.58 7.49 -17.64
N ARG A 56 -2.13 6.34 -18.05
CA ARG A 56 -3.54 5.97 -17.83
C ARG A 56 -3.78 5.70 -16.35
N VAL A 57 -2.86 5.01 -15.69
CA VAL A 57 -2.95 4.72 -14.25
C VAL A 57 -2.94 6.00 -13.43
N LEU A 58 -2.03 6.93 -13.71
CA LEU A 58 -1.97 8.24 -13.06
C LEU A 58 -3.26 9.05 -13.28
N ALA A 59 -3.76 9.11 -14.52
CA ALA A 59 -4.98 9.82 -14.83
C ALA A 59 -6.20 9.26 -14.07
N GLY A 60 -6.35 7.93 -14.03
CA GLY A 60 -7.43 7.28 -13.29
C GLY A 60 -7.30 7.46 -11.77
N MET A 61 -6.08 7.37 -11.23
CA MET A 61 -5.80 7.63 -9.81
C MET A 61 -6.12 9.08 -9.42
N PHE A 62 -5.80 10.06 -10.28
CA PHE A 62 -6.13 11.46 -10.05
C PHE A 62 -7.64 11.72 -10.16
N ALA A 63 -8.33 11.06 -11.10
CA ALA A 63 -9.79 11.13 -11.20
C ALA A 63 -10.47 10.56 -9.95
N LEU A 64 -9.98 9.42 -9.44
CA LEU A 64 -10.43 8.84 -8.18
C LEU A 64 -10.22 9.82 -7.01
N ALA A 65 -9.03 10.42 -6.90
CA ALA A 65 -8.72 11.38 -5.85
C ALA A 65 -9.61 12.64 -5.92
N ALA A 66 -9.94 13.09 -7.14
CA ALA A 66 -10.88 14.18 -7.34
C ALA A 66 -12.29 13.82 -6.86
N GLN A 67 -12.76 12.64 -7.24
CA GLN A 67 -14.07 12.17 -6.86
C GLN A 67 -14.20 11.97 -5.34
N LEU A 68 -13.19 11.37 -4.70
CA LEU A 68 -13.19 11.07 -3.27
C LEU A 68 -12.91 12.29 -2.39
N PHE A 69 -11.90 13.10 -2.74
CA PHE A 69 -11.35 14.11 -1.84
C PHE A 69 -11.58 15.56 -2.31
N GLY A 70 -12.21 15.77 -3.47
CA GLY A 70 -12.51 17.12 -3.96
C GLY A 70 -11.25 17.90 -4.29
N ILE A 71 -10.25 17.20 -4.82
CA ILE A 71 -8.97 17.78 -5.22
C ILE A 71 -8.69 17.62 -6.70
N ARG A 72 -7.93 18.53 -7.29
CA ARG A 72 -7.49 18.44 -8.68
C ARG A 72 -5.98 18.41 -8.74
N ILE A 73 -5.45 17.46 -9.51
CA ILE A 73 -4.02 17.22 -9.63
C ILE A 73 -3.64 17.55 -11.06
N GLU A 74 -2.67 18.45 -11.22
CA GLU A 74 -2.27 18.96 -12.52
C GLU A 74 -0.75 18.93 -12.64
N ALA A 75 -0.27 18.58 -13.83
CA ALA A 75 1.13 18.77 -14.15
C ALA A 75 1.49 20.26 -14.08
N ALA A 76 2.62 20.56 -13.47
CA ALA A 76 3.17 21.88 -13.28
C ALA A 76 4.66 21.89 -13.71
N ASP A 77 5.00 21.09 -14.73
CA ASP A 77 6.37 20.95 -15.21
C ASP A 77 6.98 22.32 -15.57
N GLY A 78 8.21 22.55 -15.12
CA GLY A 78 8.90 23.84 -15.25
C GLY A 78 8.58 24.86 -14.15
N ALA A 79 7.61 24.61 -13.28
CA ALA A 79 7.34 25.48 -12.11
C ALA A 79 8.33 25.26 -10.96
N ALA A 80 9.07 24.15 -10.97
CA ALA A 80 10.10 23.82 -9.99
C ALA A 80 11.33 23.18 -10.68
N GLU A 81 12.50 23.32 -10.07
CA GLU A 81 13.71 22.65 -10.53
C GLU A 81 13.63 21.14 -10.24
N THR A 82 14.01 20.32 -11.21
CA THR A 82 14.03 18.86 -11.11
C THR A 82 15.44 18.32 -11.26
N TRP A 83 15.79 17.26 -10.52
CA TRP A 83 17.13 16.65 -10.58
C TRP A 83 17.38 15.77 -11.82
N HIS A 84 16.33 15.42 -12.57
CA HIS A 84 16.44 14.63 -13.79
C HIS A 84 15.30 14.98 -14.76
N PRO A 85 15.53 15.00 -16.10
CA PRO A 85 14.51 15.38 -17.08
C PRO A 85 13.25 14.51 -17.11
N SER A 86 13.31 13.32 -16.52
CA SER A 86 12.18 12.39 -16.43
C SER A 86 11.33 12.56 -15.17
N VAL A 87 11.71 13.47 -14.28
CA VAL A 87 10.95 13.75 -13.05
C VAL A 87 9.81 14.69 -13.42
N LEU A 88 8.59 14.29 -13.06
CA LEU A 88 7.39 15.07 -13.28
C LEU A 88 7.06 15.86 -12.02
N TYR A 89 6.47 17.05 -12.18
CA TYR A 89 6.04 17.88 -11.06
C TYR A 89 4.54 18.15 -11.12
N PHE A 90 3.87 18.01 -9.98
CA PHE A 90 2.41 18.15 -9.87
C PHE A 90 2.02 19.14 -8.77
N GLN A 91 0.89 19.83 -8.99
CA GLN A 91 0.20 20.64 -7.99
C GLN A 91 -1.14 19.98 -7.60
N ILE A 92 -1.49 20.05 -6.32
CA ILE A 92 -2.78 19.57 -5.79
C ILE A 92 -3.61 20.79 -5.37
N ARG A 93 -4.82 20.96 -5.92
CA ARG A 93 -5.73 22.08 -5.65
C ARG A 93 -7.03 21.62 -5.00
N ALA A 94 -7.58 22.41 -4.09
CA ALA A 94 -8.90 22.16 -3.49
C ALA A 94 -10.02 22.75 -4.36
N VAL A 95 -10.62 21.96 -5.26
CA VAL A 95 -11.61 22.50 -6.22
C VAL A 95 -12.94 22.93 -5.59
N GLU A 96 -13.23 22.44 -4.39
CA GLU A 96 -14.45 22.79 -3.66
C GLU A 96 -14.31 24.05 -2.79
N GLN A 97 -13.10 24.60 -2.70
CA GLN A 97 -12.83 25.80 -1.92
C GLN A 97 -12.78 27.03 -2.83
N PRO A 98 -13.30 28.20 -2.38
CA PRO A 98 -13.23 29.42 -3.16
C PRO A 98 -11.81 29.76 -3.61
N GLY A 99 -11.65 30.02 -4.91
CA GLY A 99 -10.35 30.35 -5.51
C GLY A 99 -9.42 29.15 -5.75
N GLU A 100 -9.88 27.92 -5.50
CA GLU A 100 -9.17 26.67 -5.74
C GLU A 100 -7.69 26.69 -5.27
N PRO A 101 -7.46 26.95 -3.98
CA PRO A 101 -6.11 27.12 -3.45
C PRO A 101 -5.28 25.86 -3.66
N ILE A 102 -3.98 26.06 -3.86
CA ILE A 102 -3.00 24.97 -3.87
C ILE A 102 -2.85 24.46 -2.44
N LEU A 103 -2.98 23.15 -2.27
CA LEU A 103 -2.82 22.46 -1.00
C LEU A 103 -1.41 21.89 -0.84
N ALA A 104 -0.82 21.39 -1.92
CA ALA A 104 0.47 20.71 -1.90
C ALA A 104 1.08 20.62 -3.29
N HIS A 105 2.35 20.25 -3.34
CA HIS A 105 3.03 19.85 -4.57
C HIS A 105 3.68 18.48 -4.40
N PHE A 106 3.95 17.79 -5.50
CA PHE A 106 4.79 16.60 -5.43
C PHE A 106 5.58 16.35 -6.70
N TYR A 107 6.71 15.67 -6.53
CA TYR A 107 7.50 15.11 -7.62
C TYR A 107 7.14 13.65 -7.82
N LEU A 108 7.13 13.21 -9.08
CA LEU A 108 7.10 11.80 -9.44
C LEU A 108 8.38 11.47 -10.20
N ASP A 109 9.20 10.58 -9.65
CA ASP A 109 10.40 10.03 -10.27
C ASP A 109 10.15 8.56 -10.65
N PRO A 110 9.62 8.27 -11.85
CA PRO A 110 9.04 6.97 -12.15
C PRO A 110 10.05 5.91 -12.59
N TYR A 111 11.18 6.31 -13.18
CA TYR A 111 12.03 5.39 -13.93
C TYR A 111 13.27 4.92 -13.17
N ALA A 112 13.67 3.69 -13.46
CA ALA A 112 14.94 3.13 -13.00
C ALA A 112 16.13 3.84 -13.66
N ARG A 113 17.19 4.09 -12.87
CA ARG A 113 18.49 4.59 -13.35
C ARG A 113 19.60 3.81 -12.68
N LEU A 114 20.18 2.86 -13.42
CA LEU A 114 21.16 1.90 -12.89
C LEU A 114 22.39 2.64 -12.33
N GLY A 115 22.75 2.35 -11.09
CA GLY A 115 23.92 2.93 -10.42
C GLY A 115 23.73 4.36 -9.89
N GLU A 116 22.65 5.05 -10.26
CA GLU A 116 22.39 6.44 -9.86
C GLU A 116 21.19 6.57 -8.92
N LYS A 117 20.21 5.66 -9.03
CA LYS A 117 18.99 5.66 -8.21
C LYS A 117 18.88 4.37 -7.40
N ARG A 118 18.51 4.50 -6.12
CA ARG A 118 18.18 3.37 -5.25
C ARG A 118 17.01 2.57 -5.84
N HIS A 119 17.11 1.24 -5.83
CA HIS A 119 16.02 0.35 -6.23
C HIS A 119 14.96 0.24 -5.11
N SER A 120 13.68 0.16 -5.47
CA SER A 120 12.44 0.05 -4.65
C SER A 120 11.40 1.11 -5.03
N ALA A 121 10.21 1.08 -4.44
CA ALA A 121 9.24 2.18 -4.43
C ALA A 121 9.23 2.83 -3.04
N TRP A 122 9.21 4.17 -2.97
CA TRP A 122 9.12 4.89 -1.70
C TRP A 122 8.60 6.31 -1.87
N ILE A 123 8.21 6.92 -0.75
CA ILE A 123 7.88 8.33 -0.62
C ILE A 123 8.92 9.03 0.27
N ASP A 124 9.33 10.23 -0.13
CA ASP A 124 10.15 11.13 0.69
C ASP A 124 9.41 12.46 0.93
N VAL A 125 9.49 12.98 2.14
CA VAL A 125 9.00 14.32 2.47
C VAL A 125 10.09 15.34 2.14
N VAL A 126 9.84 16.25 1.21
CA VAL A 126 10.77 17.35 0.88
C VAL A 126 10.62 18.46 1.92
N VAL A 127 9.39 18.94 2.12
CA VAL A 127 9.04 19.88 3.19
C VAL A 127 7.63 19.58 3.71
N SER A 128 7.45 19.65 5.03
CA SER A 128 6.12 19.52 5.64
C SER A 128 5.37 20.86 5.68
N ARG A 129 4.03 20.78 5.75
CA ARG A 129 3.16 21.93 6.01
C ARG A 129 3.60 22.61 7.30
N SER A 130 3.74 23.93 7.29
CA SER A 130 4.19 24.66 8.49
C SER A 130 3.77 26.11 8.47
N LYS A 131 3.09 26.53 9.54
CA LYS A 131 2.75 27.94 9.76
C LYS A 131 3.95 28.77 10.18
N VAL A 132 4.88 28.17 10.93
CA VAL A 132 6.10 28.84 11.41
C VAL A 132 7.08 29.10 10.27
N LEU A 133 7.18 28.17 9.31
CA LEU A 133 8.08 28.29 8.16
C LEU A 133 7.40 28.88 6.92
N ARG A 134 6.28 29.59 7.09
CA ARG A 134 5.57 30.25 5.98
C ARG A 134 6.47 31.31 5.34
N THR A 135 6.34 31.45 4.03
CA THR A 135 6.91 32.57 3.26
C THR A 135 5.81 33.57 2.94
N ASP A 136 6.17 34.81 2.63
CA ASP A 136 5.20 35.83 2.25
C ASP A 136 4.41 35.44 0.98
N GLU A 137 5.04 34.65 0.10
CA GLU A 137 4.45 34.11 -1.13
C GLU A 137 3.46 32.94 -0.88
N ALA A 138 3.68 32.12 0.15
CA ALA A 138 2.85 30.96 0.47
C ALA A 138 1.60 31.29 1.32
N GLY A 139 1.46 32.54 1.76
CA GLY A 139 0.28 33.01 2.51
C GLY A 139 0.25 32.54 3.97
N SER A 140 -0.76 31.74 4.34
CA SER A 140 -1.04 31.39 5.75
C SER A 140 -0.14 30.29 6.32
N ALA A 141 0.43 29.44 5.47
CA ALA A 141 1.36 28.37 5.84
C ALA A 141 2.25 28.00 4.65
N ARG A 142 3.45 27.49 4.91
CA ARG A 142 4.23 26.79 3.87
C ARG A 142 3.48 25.54 3.45
N LEU A 143 3.32 25.33 2.15
CA LEU A 143 2.68 24.14 1.60
C LEU A 143 3.64 22.93 1.66
N PRO A 144 3.11 21.73 1.93
CA PRO A 144 3.90 20.50 1.90
C PRO A 144 4.33 20.14 0.46
N VAL A 145 5.52 19.56 0.36
CA VAL A 145 6.06 18.98 -0.88
C VAL A 145 6.61 17.59 -0.58
N PHE A 146 6.29 16.61 -1.41
CA PHE A 146 6.79 15.24 -1.29
C PHE A 146 7.25 14.68 -2.64
N CYS A 147 7.99 13.57 -2.62
CA CYS A 147 8.48 12.89 -3.81
C CYS A 147 8.02 11.44 -3.78
N LEU A 148 7.42 10.97 -4.88
CA LEU A 148 7.13 9.57 -5.11
C LEU A 148 8.18 9.00 -6.06
N SER A 149 8.92 7.99 -5.61
CA SER A 149 10.01 7.38 -6.37
C SER A 149 9.71 5.92 -6.68
N PHE A 150 9.84 5.55 -7.96
CA PHE A 150 9.65 4.19 -8.49
C PHE A 150 10.81 3.78 -9.40
N ASN A 151 10.82 2.54 -9.86
CA ASN A 151 11.88 2.00 -10.70
C ASN A 151 11.32 1.28 -11.94
N HIS A 152 10.33 1.89 -12.59
CA HIS A 152 9.74 1.32 -13.81
C HIS A 152 10.71 1.44 -14.99
N ALA A 153 10.50 0.59 -16.00
CA ALA A 153 11.21 0.73 -17.27
C ALA A 153 10.80 2.05 -17.96
N PRO A 154 11.77 2.84 -18.46
CA PRO A 154 11.45 4.03 -19.25
C PRO A 154 10.72 3.64 -20.56
N PRO A 155 9.98 4.57 -21.18
CA PRO A 155 9.37 4.32 -22.49
C PRO A 155 10.42 3.98 -23.55
N VAL A 156 10.06 3.13 -24.51
CA VAL A 156 10.94 2.69 -25.59
C VAL A 156 10.30 3.02 -26.93
N GLY A 157 10.88 3.97 -27.67
CA GLY A 157 10.29 4.46 -28.92
C GLY A 157 8.93 5.08 -28.69
N GLU A 158 7.90 4.57 -29.37
CA GLU A 158 6.50 5.01 -29.20
C GLU A 158 5.75 4.24 -28.11
N THR A 159 6.33 3.16 -27.56
CA THR A 159 5.70 2.36 -26.52
C THR A 159 5.80 3.08 -25.17
N PRO A 160 4.68 3.43 -24.52
CA PRO A 160 4.70 4.04 -23.21
C PRO A 160 5.20 3.05 -22.15
N THR A 161 5.57 3.57 -20.98
CA THR A 161 5.84 2.71 -19.83
C THR A 161 4.58 1.94 -19.44
N LEU A 162 4.65 0.61 -19.55
CA LEU A 162 3.64 -0.32 -19.07
C LEU A 162 4.11 -0.84 -17.72
N ILE A 163 3.20 -0.92 -16.75
CA ILE A 163 3.52 -1.40 -15.41
C ILE A 163 2.68 -2.64 -15.05
N PRO A 164 3.28 -3.67 -14.43
CA PRO A 164 2.52 -4.77 -13.88
C PRO A 164 1.51 -4.28 -12.84
N PHE A 165 0.43 -5.04 -12.62
CA PHE A 165 -0.61 -4.64 -11.66
C PHE A 165 -0.06 -4.41 -10.24
N ARG A 166 0.96 -5.18 -9.83
CA ARG A 166 1.63 -4.96 -8.54
C ARG A 166 2.28 -3.59 -8.40
N GLU A 167 2.81 -3.03 -9.49
CA GLU A 167 3.37 -1.68 -9.49
C GLU A 167 2.26 -0.62 -9.43
N VAL A 168 1.06 -0.92 -9.95
CA VAL A 168 -0.15 -0.09 -9.75
C VAL A 168 -0.52 -0.02 -8.27
N GLU A 169 -0.51 -1.16 -7.56
CA GLU A 169 -0.75 -1.22 -6.11
C GLU A 169 0.27 -0.36 -5.35
N TYR A 170 1.56 -0.48 -5.67
CA TYR A 170 2.60 0.34 -5.04
C TYR A 170 2.44 1.83 -5.33
N LEU A 171 1.99 2.20 -6.52
CA LEU A 171 1.71 3.59 -6.86
C LEU A 171 0.58 4.16 -6.00
N PHE A 172 -0.53 3.44 -5.86
CA PHE A 172 -1.65 3.83 -5.00
C PHE A 172 -1.26 3.90 -3.53
N LEU A 173 -0.50 2.92 -3.05
CA LEU A 173 0.00 2.86 -1.67
C LEU A 173 0.84 4.11 -1.34
N ASN A 174 1.85 4.42 -2.17
CA ASN A 174 2.70 5.59 -1.97
C ASN A 174 1.94 6.91 -2.16
N PHE A 175 0.94 6.93 -3.06
CA PHE A 175 0.09 8.10 -3.23
C PHE A 175 -0.82 8.35 -2.02
N GLY A 176 -1.29 7.30 -1.33
CA GLY A 176 -2.05 7.43 -0.08
C GLY A 176 -1.28 8.15 1.03
N TYR A 177 0.01 7.84 1.18
CA TYR A 177 0.91 8.61 2.02
C TYR A 177 1.02 10.08 1.60
N GLY A 178 1.16 10.33 0.29
CA GLY A 178 1.19 11.68 -0.27
C GLY A 178 -0.09 12.48 0.00
N LEU A 179 -1.25 11.85 -0.11
CA LEU A 179 -2.55 12.45 0.21
C LEU A 179 -2.62 12.90 1.67
N ARG A 180 -2.11 12.09 2.59
CA ARG A 180 -2.07 12.44 4.01
C ARG A 180 -1.20 13.67 4.27
N LEU A 181 -0.03 13.76 3.64
CA LEU A 181 0.84 14.95 3.70
C LEU A 181 0.15 16.17 3.08
N ALA A 182 -0.52 15.99 1.94
CA ALA A 182 -1.13 17.07 1.18
C ALA A 182 -2.37 17.68 1.86
N LEU A 183 -3.15 16.85 2.56
CA LEU A 183 -4.48 17.23 3.06
C LEU A 183 -4.51 17.46 4.58
N THR A 184 -3.35 17.41 5.24
CA THR A 184 -3.24 17.67 6.69
C THR A 184 -3.61 19.10 7.06
N SER A 185 -4.38 19.26 8.14
CA SER A 185 -4.68 20.57 8.73
C SER A 185 -3.65 21.00 9.79
N ALA A 186 -2.69 20.14 10.13
CA ALA A 186 -1.68 20.39 11.14
C ALA A 186 -0.82 21.61 10.82
N GLU A 187 -0.78 22.58 11.74
CA GLU A 187 -0.02 23.83 11.56
C GLU A 187 1.46 23.71 11.95
N CYS A 188 1.80 22.75 12.81
CA CYS A 188 3.16 22.52 13.29
C CYS A 188 3.90 21.54 12.36
N THR A 189 5.17 21.84 12.08
CA THR A 189 6.01 21.05 11.16
C THR A 189 6.12 19.57 11.58
N THR A 190 6.18 19.29 12.89
CA THR A 190 6.30 17.93 13.42
C THR A 190 5.02 17.14 13.25
N THR A 191 3.87 17.74 13.54
CA THR A 191 2.56 17.08 13.49
C THR A 191 1.98 16.96 12.08
N SER A 192 2.50 17.73 11.13
CA SER A 192 2.06 17.71 9.73
C SER A 192 2.78 16.66 8.86
N GLY A 193 3.93 16.16 9.29
CA GLY A 193 4.62 15.05 8.64
C GLY A 193 4.29 13.70 9.27
N PHE A 194 4.93 12.63 8.79
CA PHE A 194 4.75 11.27 9.33
C PHE A 194 5.18 11.14 10.81
N ALA A 195 6.17 11.92 11.25
CA ALA A 195 6.64 11.91 12.63
C ALA A 195 5.57 12.34 13.66
N GLY A 196 4.51 13.00 13.20
CA GLY A 196 3.37 13.38 14.03
C GLY A 196 2.38 12.26 14.28
N ILE A 197 2.49 11.14 13.58
CA ILE A 197 1.51 10.06 13.57
C ILE A 197 2.04 8.90 14.40
N GLU A 198 1.20 8.36 15.27
CA GLU A 198 1.48 7.11 15.97
C GLU A 198 1.72 6.00 14.93
N TRP A 199 2.82 5.29 15.10
CA TRP A 199 3.40 4.45 14.04
C TRP A 199 2.49 3.29 13.61
N ASP A 200 1.58 2.87 14.47
CA ASP A 200 0.55 1.85 14.21
C ASP A 200 -0.67 2.37 13.43
N ALA A 201 -0.74 3.67 13.15
CA ALA A 201 -1.74 4.30 12.29
C ALA A 201 -1.16 4.94 11.01
N VAL A 202 0.16 4.92 10.83
CA VAL A 202 0.84 5.60 9.72
C VAL A 202 0.45 5.03 8.34
N GLU A 203 0.13 3.73 8.29
CA GLU A 203 -0.19 2.99 7.06
C GLU A 203 -1.69 3.05 6.69
N VAL A 204 -2.53 3.71 7.48
CA VAL A 204 -4.00 3.66 7.24
C VAL A 204 -4.37 4.30 5.90
N SER A 205 -3.75 5.43 5.56
CA SER A 205 -4.01 6.14 4.30
C SER A 205 -3.45 5.42 3.07
N SER A 206 -2.27 4.81 3.17
CA SER A 206 -1.61 4.06 2.11
C SER A 206 -2.38 2.79 1.79
N GLN A 207 -2.72 1.99 2.81
CA GLN A 207 -3.50 0.76 2.65
C GLN A 207 -4.95 1.02 2.24
N LEU A 208 -5.56 2.15 2.63
CA LEU A 208 -6.88 2.52 2.09
C LEU A 208 -6.80 2.68 0.57
N MET A 209 -5.80 3.40 0.06
CA MET A 209 -5.65 3.62 -1.38
C MET A 209 -5.41 2.31 -2.14
N GLU A 210 -4.57 1.42 -1.61
CA GLU A 210 -4.36 0.07 -2.19
C GLU A 210 -5.66 -0.71 -2.36
N ASN A 211 -6.62 -0.55 -1.44
CA ASN A 211 -7.91 -1.23 -1.54
C ASN A 211 -8.73 -0.79 -2.77
N PHE A 212 -8.58 0.45 -3.24
CA PHE A 212 -9.25 0.93 -4.44
C PHE A 212 -8.68 0.32 -5.73
N CYS A 213 -7.46 -0.22 -5.74
CA CYS A 213 -6.92 -0.92 -6.92
C CYS A 213 -7.77 -2.13 -7.33
N TYR A 214 -8.60 -2.66 -6.42
CA TYR A 214 -9.47 -3.80 -6.65
C TYR A 214 -10.95 -3.42 -6.78
N ASP A 215 -11.27 -2.12 -6.67
CA ASP A 215 -12.61 -1.62 -6.96
C ASP A 215 -12.85 -1.63 -8.47
N ARG A 216 -14.02 -2.12 -8.91
CA ARG A 216 -14.30 -2.28 -10.34
C ARG A 216 -14.29 -0.96 -11.09
N ALA A 217 -14.95 0.06 -10.52
CA ALA A 217 -15.03 1.37 -11.15
C ALA A 217 -13.62 1.99 -11.26
N THR A 218 -12.83 1.85 -10.19
CA THR A 218 -11.43 2.31 -10.18
C THR A 218 -10.58 1.56 -11.22
N LEU A 219 -10.71 0.23 -11.33
CA LEU A 219 -10.00 -0.57 -12.34
C LEU A 219 -10.29 -0.09 -13.77
N GLN A 220 -11.54 0.26 -14.06
CA GLN A 220 -11.92 0.84 -15.36
C GLN A 220 -11.30 2.23 -15.58
N LEU A 221 -11.18 3.04 -14.51
CA LEU A 221 -10.52 4.35 -14.60
C LEU A 221 -9.03 4.24 -14.90
N ILE A 222 -8.34 3.27 -14.31
CA ILE A 222 -6.87 3.13 -14.41
C ILE A 222 -6.40 2.19 -15.51
N SER A 223 -7.30 1.50 -16.20
CA SER A 223 -6.95 0.57 -17.28
C SER A 223 -7.40 1.05 -18.66
N SER A 224 -6.61 0.72 -19.68
CA SER A 224 -6.90 0.84 -21.10
C SER A 224 -5.78 0.14 -21.87
N HIS A 225 -6.13 -0.76 -22.80
CA HIS A 225 -5.13 -1.43 -23.63
C HIS A 225 -4.32 -0.41 -24.43
N VAL A 226 -3.00 -0.52 -24.37
CA VAL A 226 -2.06 0.45 -24.96
C VAL A 226 -2.24 0.62 -26.47
N GLU A 227 -2.52 -0.46 -27.20
CA GLU A 227 -2.65 -0.41 -28.66
C GLU A 227 -4.07 -0.10 -29.15
N THR A 228 -5.10 -0.60 -28.46
CA THR A 228 -6.48 -0.60 -28.96
C THR A 228 -7.38 0.40 -28.25
N GLY A 229 -6.95 0.90 -27.09
CA GLY A 229 -7.79 1.73 -26.22
C GLY A 229 -8.94 0.96 -25.53
N ALA A 230 -9.00 -0.37 -25.70
CA ALA A 230 -10.07 -1.18 -25.12
C ALA A 230 -10.00 -1.19 -23.58
N GLN A 231 -11.17 -1.21 -22.93
CA GLN A 231 -11.26 -1.40 -21.49
C GLN A 231 -10.81 -2.80 -21.09
N LEU A 232 -10.33 -2.95 -19.85
CA LEU A 232 -10.03 -4.27 -19.30
C LEU A 232 -11.31 -5.12 -19.28
N PRO A 233 -11.33 -6.30 -19.95
CA PRO A 233 -12.50 -7.16 -19.98
C PRO A 233 -12.95 -7.57 -18.57
N ASP A 234 -14.27 -7.60 -18.35
CA ASP A 234 -14.85 -7.99 -17.05
C ASP A 234 -14.35 -9.37 -16.58
N ALA A 235 -14.14 -10.31 -17.49
CA ALA A 235 -13.60 -11.63 -17.16
C ALA A 235 -12.17 -11.56 -16.57
N LEU A 236 -11.31 -10.66 -17.07
CA LEU A 236 -9.96 -10.45 -16.51
C LEU A 236 -10.03 -9.71 -15.18
N LEU A 237 -10.97 -8.77 -15.04
CA LEU A 237 -11.23 -8.07 -13.79
C LEU A 237 -11.65 -9.06 -12.70
N ASP A 238 -12.61 -9.94 -12.99
CA ASP A 238 -13.11 -10.96 -12.06
C ASP A 238 -11.97 -11.85 -11.56
N LYS A 239 -11.11 -12.29 -12.49
CA LYS A 239 -9.94 -13.11 -12.20
C LYS A 239 -8.92 -12.38 -11.34
N LEU A 240 -8.64 -11.11 -11.62
CA LEU A 240 -7.73 -10.26 -10.83
C LEU A 240 -8.24 -10.08 -9.40
N VAL A 241 -9.53 -9.79 -9.24
CA VAL A 241 -10.17 -9.65 -7.91
C VAL A 241 -10.17 -10.97 -7.16
N ALA A 242 -10.44 -12.09 -7.85
CA ALA A 242 -10.39 -13.42 -7.23
C ALA A 242 -8.97 -13.79 -6.79
N ALA A 243 -7.96 -13.47 -7.60
CA ALA A 243 -6.55 -13.73 -7.31
C ALA A 243 -6.05 -12.98 -6.06
N LYS A 244 -6.68 -11.85 -5.68
CA LYS A 244 -6.37 -11.11 -4.44
C LYS A 244 -6.38 -12.00 -3.20
N HIS A 245 -7.32 -12.94 -3.14
CA HIS A 245 -7.52 -13.83 -1.99
C HIS A 245 -6.63 -15.08 -2.05
N PHE A 246 -5.87 -15.27 -3.11
CA PHE A 246 -4.96 -16.40 -3.25
C PHE A 246 -3.90 -16.38 -2.13
N MET A 247 -3.78 -17.51 -1.43
CA MET A 247 -2.84 -17.72 -0.32
C MET A 247 -2.90 -16.61 0.76
N ALA A 248 -4.06 -15.97 0.92
CA ALA A 248 -4.22 -14.82 1.82
C ALA A 248 -4.03 -15.23 3.29
N ALA A 249 -4.51 -16.42 3.68
CA ALA A 249 -4.34 -16.90 5.05
C ALA A 249 -2.87 -17.15 5.39
N SER A 250 -2.11 -17.71 4.44
CA SER A 250 -0.69 -17.97 4.56
C SER A 250 0.13 -16.68 4.62
N ARG A 251 -0.21 -15.69 3.78
CA ARG A 251 0.41 -14.36 3.83
C ARG A 251 0.14 -13.64 5.16
N LEU A 252 -1.11 -13.64 5.62
CA LEU A 252 -1.48 -13.04 6.90
C LEU A 252 -0.77 -13.74 8.06
N LEU A 253 -0.69 -15.07 8.06
CA LEU A 253 0.00 -15.83 9.09
C LEU A 253 1.49 -15.48 9.15
N ARG A 254 2.14 -15.28 7.99
CA ARG A 254 3.53 -14.80 7.92
C ARG A 254 3.70 -13.40 8.50
N GLN A 255 2.75 -12.48 8.27
CA GLN A 255 2.77 -11.16 8.91
C GLN A 255 2.66 -11.28 10.44
N VAL A 256 1.74 -12.11 10.93
CA VAL A 256 1.62 -12.39 12.37
C VAL A 256 2.90 -13.00 12.94
N PHE A 257 3.56 -13.92 12.23
CA PHE A 257 4.85 -14.48 12.65
C PHE A 257 5.90 -13.38 12.85
N PHE A 258 6.03 -12.47 11.89
CA PHE A 258 6.99 -11.36 11.97
C PHE A 258 6.66 -10.39 13.10
N SER A 259 5.39 -10.03 13.29
CA SER A 259 4.97 -9.17 14.41
C SER A 259 5.27 -9.82 15.76
N GLN A 260 5.03 -11.13 15.89
CA GLN A 260 5.31 -11.86 17.12
C GLN A 260 6.81 -12.03 17.36
N LEU A 261 7.59 -12.27 16.30
CA LEU A 261 9.05 -12.34 16.38
C LEU A 261 9.63 -11.02 16.87
N ASP A 262 9.23 -9.90 16.28
CA ASP A 262 9.65 -8.56 16.69
C ASP A 262 9.26 -8.26 18.15
N MET A 263 8.00 -8.46 18.52
CA MET A 263 7.53 -8.19 19.88
C MET A 263 8.24 -9.05 20.93
N SER A 264 8.43 -10.35 20.67
CA SER A 264 9.20 -11.20 21.58
C SER A 264 10.64 -10.75 21.70
N LEU A 265 11.28 -10.30 20.61
CA LEU A 265 12.64 -9.80 20.63
C LEU A 265 12.84 -8.57 21.54
N HIS A 266 11.82 -7.71 21.63
CA HIS A 266 11.88 -6.46 22.37
C HIS A 266 11.21 -6.49 23.74
N HIS A 267 10.48 -7.56 24.06
CA HIS A 267 9.83 -7.75 25.36
C HIS A 267 10.60 -8.70 26.27
N ASP A 268 11.03 -9.85 25.73
CA ASP A 268 11.62 -10.95 26.51
C ASP A 268 13.16 -10.83 26.62
N LEU A 269 13.67 -9.60 26.81
CA LEU A 269 15.11 -9.27 26.68
C LEU A 269 16.02 -10.11 27.59
N GLU A 270 15.55 -10.47 28.79
CA GLU A 270 16.31 -11.29 29.74
C GLU A 270 16.52 -12.74 29.26
N GLU A 271 15.67 -13.22 28.36
CA GLU A 271 15.76 -14.55 27.77
C GLU A 271 16.57 -14.57 26.46
N ILE A 272 16.93 -13.39 25.93
CA ILE A 272 17.54 -13.25 24.60
C ILE A 272 19.04 -13.02 24.71
N THR A 273 19.78 -14.06 24.36
CA THR A 273 21.22 -14.06 24.08
C THR A 273 21.51 -14.32 22.61
N GLU A 274 22.75 -14.05 22.17
CA GLU A 274 23.25 -14.35 20.81
C GLU A 274 22.96 -15.80 20.39
N SER A 275 23.10 -16.76 21.31
CA SER A 275 22.88 -18.18 21.02
C SER A 275 21.40 -18.59 21.04
N SER A 276 20.50 -17.75 21.55
CA SER A 276 19.07 -18.07 21.72
C SER A 276 18.15 -17.44 20.68
N ILE A 277 18.59 -16.39 19.97
CA ILE A 277 17.73 -15.60 19.07
C ILE A 277 17.11 -16.46 17.95
N LEU A 278 17.88 -17.41 17.40
CA LEU A 278 17.38 -18.38 16.42
C LEU A 278 16.48 -19.46 17.06
N ALA A 279 16.69 -19.79 18.33
CA ALA A 279 15.80 -20.70 19.05
C ALA A 279 14.43 -20.06 19.28
N LEU A 280 14.39 -18.74 19.58
CA LEU A 280 13.16 -17.97 19.62
C LEU A 280 12.44 -17.98 18.26
N GLN A 281 13.16 -17.70 17.17
CA GLN A 281 12.61 -17.75 15.81
C GLN A 281 11.97 -19.13 15.52
N ASN A 282 12.69 -20.22 15.79
CA ASN A 282 12.19 -21.57 15.59
C ASN A 282 10.96 -21.89 16.45
N ARG A 283 10.99 -21.51 17.74
CA ARG A 283 9.86 -21.69 18.66
C ARG A 283 8.59 -21.00 18.13
N LEU A 284 8.71 -19.76 17.68
CA LEU A 284 7.60 -19.01 17.10
C LEU A 284 7.14 -19.59 15.75
N GLY A 285 8.08 -20.10 14.94
CA GLY A 285 7.79 -20.78 13.68
C GLY A 285 6.82 -21.96 13.86
N THR A 286 6.91 -22.71 14.96
CA THR A 286 5.96 -23.81 15.23
C THR A 286 4.51 -23.36 15.45
N LYS A 287 4.29 -22.10 15.84
CA LYS A 287 2.96 -21.53 16.11
C LYS A 287 2.40 -20.76 14.92
N TYR A 288 3.28 -20.07 14.18
CA TYR A 288 2.90 -19.10 13.16
C TYR A 288 3.45 -19.44 11.76
N SER A 289 3.83 -20.70 11.52
CA SER A 289 4.12 -21.20 10.18
C SER A 289 3.41 -22.54 9.95
N VAL A 290 3.10 -22.82 8.68
CA VAL A 290 2.59 -24.15 8.28
C VAL A 290 3.76 -25.12 8.13
N LEU A 291 4.82 -24.71 7.44
CA LEU A 291 6.06 -25.47 7.31
C LEU A 291 6.99 -25.17 8.50
N PRO A 292 7.67 -26.18 9.08
CA PRO A 292 8.77 -25.94 10.00
C PRO A 292 9.82 -25.03 9.35
N LEU A 293 10.41 -24.10 10.11
CA LEU A 293 11.46 -23.25 9.55
C LEU A 293 12.69 -24.08 9.17
N ALA A 294 13.36 -23.70 8.08
CA ALA A 294 14.56 -24.38 7.66
C ALA A 294 15.69 -24.22 8.70
N PRO A 295 16.51 -25.25 8.99
CA PRO A 295 17.60 -25.15 9.97
C PRO A 295 18.63 -24.05 9.67
N TYR A 296 18.76 -23.70 8.39
CA TYR A 296 19.64 -22.64 7.89
C TYR A 296 18.95 -21.28 7.77
N ASP A 297 17.70 -21.12 8.20
CA ASP A 297 16.99 -19.85 8.17
C ASP A 297 17.73 -18.81 9.05
N ARG A 298 18.12 -17.68 8.44
CA ARG A 298 18.76 -16.53 9.07
C ARG A 298 17.99 -15.23 8.78
N HIS A 299 16.67 -15.32 8.64
CA HIS A 299 15.79 -14.21 8.31
C HIS A 299 16.07 -12.95 9.16
N LEU A 300 16.35 -13.12 10.45
CA LEU A 300 16.69 -12.02 11.36
C LEU A 300 17.87 -11.16 10.86
N CYS A 301 18.88 -11.73 10.21
CA CYS A 301 20.01 -10.97 9.67
C CYS A 301 19.62 -10.03 8.51
N ALA A 302 18.44 -10.23 7.92
CA ALA A 302 17.88 -9.42 6.86
C ALA A 302 16.56 -8.74 7.27
N PHE A 303 16.18 -8.76 8.55
CA PHE A 303 14.93 -8.18 9.02
C PHE A 303 15.06 -6.67 9.26
N ASN A 304 15.37 -5.95 8.17
CA ASN A 304 15.71 -4.52 8.19
C ASN A 304 14.63 -3.62 8.80
N HIS A 305 13.35 -4.00 8.68
CA HIS A 305 12.24 -3.22 9.26
C HIS A 305 12.46 -2.92 10.75
N VAL A 306 12.94 -3.94 11.48
CA VAL A 306 13.09 -3.93 12.94
C VAL A 306 14.51 -3.50 13.35
N PHE A 307 15.55 -3.90 12.61
CA PHE A 307 16.94 -3.62 13.02
C PHE A 307 17.54 -2.35 12.43
N SER A 308 17.04 -1.87 11.30
CA SER A 308 17.60 -0.70 10.58
C SER A 308 16.51 0.24 10.04
N GLY A 309 15.27 0.05 10.46
CA GLY A 309 14.09 0.82 10.08
C GLY A 309 13.31 1.34 11.29
N GLY A 310 12.14 1.90 11.03
CA GLY A 310 11.28 2.51 12.06
C GLY A 310 10.37 1.54 12.81
N TYR A 311 10.49 0.23 12.62
CA TYR A 311 9.50 -0.77 13.10
C TYR A 311 9.99 -1.64 14.25
N ALA A 312 11.06 -1.25 14.96
CA ALA A 312 11.50 -1.96 16.16
C ALA A 312 10.40 -1.96 17.24
N ALA A 313 10.03 -3.14 17.75
CA ALA A 313 8.87 -3.30 18.65
C ALA A 313 7.56 -2.71 18.07
N GLY A 314 7.42 -2.75 16.75
CA GLY A 314 6.40 -2.04 15.99
C GLY A 314 6.04 -2.71 14.66
N TYR A 315 6.57 -3.89 14.33
CA TYR A 315 6.21 -4.55 13.07
C TYR A 315 4.72 -4.91 13.00
N TYR A 316 4.05 -5.06 14.15
CA TYR A 316 2.59 -5.23 14.21
C TYR A 316 1.80 -4.04 13.63
N SER A 317 2.41 -2.86 13.51
CA SER A 317 1.80 -1.66 12.95
C SER A 317 1.18 -1.88 11.58
N TYR A 318 1.79 -2.73 10.73
CA TYR A 318 1.22 -3.06 9.41
C TYR A 318 -0.17 -3.67 9.54
N LEU A 319 -0.34 -4.71 10.37
CA LEU A 319 -1.62 -5.37 10.57
C LEU A 319 -2.59 -4.50 11.38
N TRP A 320 -2.07 -3.72 12.33
CA TRP A 320 -2.89 -2.81 13.13
C TRP A 320 -3.53 -1.71 12.28
N SER A 321 -2.75 -1.08 11.41
CA SER A 321 -3.25 -0.17 10.39
C SER A 321 -4.18 -0.87 9.39
N GLU A 322 -3.91 -2.14 9.03
CA GLU A 322 -4.74 -2.87 8.07
C GLU A 322 -6.14 -3.14 8.61
N VAL A 323 -6.28 -3.33 9.92
CA VAL A 323 -7.59 -3.40 10.59
C VAL A 323 -8.36 -2.09 10.37
N MET A 324 -7.72 -0.94 10.63
CA MET A 324 -8.37 0.36 10.45
C MET A 324 -8.66 0.66 8.98
N SER A 325 -7.71 0.45 8.08
CA SER A 325 -7.88 0.75 6.65
C SER A 325 -8.92 -0.16 5.99
N SER A 326 -8.98 -1.45 6.37
CA SER A 326 -10.01 -2.38 5.90
C SER A 326 -11.41 -1.99 6.38
N ASP A 327 -11.55 -1.61 7.66
CA ASP A 327 -12.85 -1.19 8.20
C ASP A 327 -13.26 0.19 7.68
N ALA A 328 -12.28 1.05 7.40
CA ALA A 328 -12.54 2.30 6.70
C ALA A 328 -13.03 2.06 5.28
N TYR A 329 -12.36 1.17 4.53
CA TYR A 329 -12.77 0.78 3.19
C TYR A 329 -14.17 0.15 3.16
N ALA A 330 -14.52 -0.65 4.17
CA ALA A 330 -15.87 -1.23 4.29
C ALA A 330 -16.97 -0.15 4.32
N SER A 331 -16.70 1.06 4.82
CA SER A 331 -17.68 2.15 4.75
C SER A 331 -17.95 2.66 3.33
N PHE A 332 -16.99 2.50 2.41
CA PHE A 332 -17.18 2.75 0.98
C PHE A 332 -18.00 1.63 0.33
N GLU A 333 -17.78 0.37 0.73
CA GLU A 333 -18.58 -0.79 0.27
C GLU A 333 -20.06 -0.70 0.72
N ASP A 334 -20.29 -0.12 1.90
CA ASP A 334 -21.62 0.14 2.45
C ASP A 334 -22.38 1.25 1.69
N ALA A 335 -21.66 2.17 1.03
CA ALA A 335 -22.25 3.26 0.26
C ALA A 335 -22.87 2.74 -1.05
N LYS A 336 -24.20 2.83 -1.17
CA LYS A 336 -24.96 2.28 -2.32
C LYS A 336 -25.23 3.29 -3.44
N THR A 337 -24.83 4.55 -3.27
CA THR A 337 -24.97 5.61 -4.26
C THR A 337 -23.64 6.35 -4.43
N VAL A 338 -23.45 6.96 -5.60
CA VAL A 338 -22.26 7.79 -5.88
C VAL A 338 -22.13 8.91 -4.85
N ASP A 339 -23.22 9.63 -4.55
CA ASP A 339 -23.21 10.71 -3.55
C ASP A 339 -22.80 10.22 -2.16
N ALA A 340 -23.27 9.05 -1.73
CA ALA A 340 -22.90 8.49 -0.42
C ALA A 340 -21.43 8.05 -0.38
N TRP A 341 -20.92 7.57 -1.51
CA TRP A 341 -19.53 7.15 -1.67
C TRP A 341 -18.59 8.36 -1.66
N GLU A 342 -18.94 9.42 -2.40
CA GLU A 342 -18.22 10.70 -2.39
C GLU A 342 -18.26 11.35 -1.02
N ALA A 343 -19.43 11.38 -0.35
CA ALA A 343 -19.55 11.87 1.02
C ALA A 343 -18.69 11.08 2.02
N THR A 344 -18.48 9.78 1.77
CA THR A 344 -17.55 8.97 2.56
C THR A 344 -16.10 9.34 2.30
N GLY A 345 -15.73 9.61 1.04
CA GLY A 345 -14.42 10.15 0.68
C GLY A 345 -14.14 11.50 1.35
N ARG A 346 -15.09 12.44 1.29
CA ARG A 346 -15.01 13.74 1.95
C ARG A 346 -14.87 13.60 3.46
N ARG A 347 -15.64 12.71 4.07
CA ARG A 347 -15.53 12.42 5.51
C ARG A 347 -14.15 11.84 5.86
N PHE A 348 -13.59 10.96 5.04
CA PHE A 348 -12.23 10.42 5.25
C PHE A 348 -11.16 11.51 5.10
N ARG A 349 -11.30 12.40 4.11
CA ARG A 349 -10.44 13.58 3.96
C ARG A 349 -10.48 14.45 5.19
N ASP A 350 -11.67 14.85 5.61
CA ASP A 350 -11.88 15.84 6.66
C ASP A 350 -11.53 15.29 8.06
N THR A 351 -11.40 13.97 8.21
CA THR A 351 -10.95 13.30 9.44
C THR A 351 -9.57 12.67 9.26
N MET A 352 -9.47 11.47 8.71
CA MET A 352 -8.24 10.66 8.69
C MET A 352 -7.06 11.33 7.98
N LEU A 353 -7.30 12.03 6.87
CA LEU A 353 -6.21 12.74 6.16
C LEU A 353 -5.88 14.10 6.81
N SER A 354 -6.88 14.78 7.37
CA SER A 354 -6.75 16.14 7.89
C SER A 354 -6.27 16.20 9.35
N LEU A 355 -6.79 15.33 10.22
CA LEU A 355 -6.72 15.46 11.69
C LEU A 355 -5.75 14.52 12.37
N VAL A 356 -5.39 13.39 11.75
CA VAL A 356 -4.37 12.50 12.30
C VAL A 356 -3.08 13.30 12.54
N GLY A 357 -2.33 12.96 13.58
CA GLY A 357 -1.14 13.69 14.03
C GLY A 357 -1.40 15.03 14.73
N MET A 358 -2.61 15.58 14.65
CA MET A 358 -3.11 16.60 15.59
C MET A 358 -3.88 15.97 16.76
N HIS A 359 -4.47 14.81 16.50
CA HIS A 359 -5.30 14.05 17.43
C HIS A 359 -4.90 12.59 17.39
N ASP A 360 -5.19 11.89 18.49
CA ASP A 360 -5.06 10.45 18.63
C ASP A 360 -5.79 9.72 17.46
N PRO A 361 -5.13 8.82 16.73
CA PRO A 361 -5.68 8.19 15.53
C PRO A 361 -6.95 7.39 15.79
N MET A 362 -7.08 6.77 16.96
CA MET A 362 -8.30 6.04 17.34
C MET A 362 -9.49 7.00 17.47
N THR A 363 -9.27 8.16 18.09
CA THR A 363 -10.27 9.22 18.20
C THR A 363 -10.68 9.74 16.81
N VAL A 364 -9.72 9.98 15.90
CA VAL A 364 -10.02 10.42 14.53
C VAL A 364 -10.76 9.32 13.75
N PHE A 365 -10.39 8.05 13.95
CA PHE A 365 -11.09 6.92 13.35
C PHE A 365 -12.54 6.83 13.83
N GLU A 366 -12.80 7.03 15.13
CA GLU A 366 -14.16 7.09 15.66
C GLU A 366 -14.96 8.25 15.05
N MET A 367 -14.34 9.43 14.83
CA MET A 367 -14.98 10.54 14.10
C MET A 367 -15.35 10.15 12.66
N PHE A 368 -14.47 9.41 11.97
CA PHE A 368 -14.71 8.95 10.60
C PHE A 368 -15.81 7.87 10.52
N ARG A 369 -15.66 6.83 11.34
CA ARG A 369 -16.40 5.56 11.24
C ARG A 369 -17.67 5.55 12.09
N GLY A 370 -17.75 6.42 13.11
CA GLY A 370 -18.80 6.46 14.12
C GLY A 370 -18.65 5.41 15.22
N ARG A 371 -17.57 4.62 15.20
CA ARG A 371 -17.26 3.54 16.15
C ARG A 371 -15.78 3.16 16.07
N ARG A 372 -15.32 2.37 17.04
CA ARG A 372 -14.00 1.73 17.01
C ARG A 372 -13.84 0.76 15.84
N PRO A 373 -12.60 0.54 15.37
CA PRO A 373 -12.32 -0.42 14.30
C PRO A 373 -12.58 -1.84 14.76
N THR A 374 -12.96 -2.69 13.82
CA THR A 374 -13.25 -4.12 14.01
C THR A 374 -12.44 -4.95 13.03
N THR A 375 -12.11 -6.19 13.41
CA THR A 375 -11.35 -7.11 12.55
C THR A 375 -12.21 -7.74 11.45
N ASP A 376 -13.53 -7.60 11.50
CA ASP A 376 -14.46 -8.27 10.58
C ASP A 376 -14.18 -7.94 9.11
N ALA A 377 -13.91 -6.67 8.80
CA ALA A 377 -13.60 -6.22 7.44
C ALA A 377 -12.27 -6.81 6.96
N LEU A 378 -11.23 -6.78 7.80
CA LEU A 378 -9.95 -7.41 7.50
C LEU A 378 -10.14 -8.91 7.21
N LEU A 379 -10.82 -9.63 8.10
CA LEU A 379 -11.03 -11.08 7.94
C LEU A 379 -11.85 -11.39 6.67
N ARG A 380 -12.87 -10.60 6.33
CA ARG A 380 -13.57 -10.71 5.03
C ARG A 380 -12.62 -10.58 3.86
N ARG A 381 -11.79 -9.54 3.87
CA ARG A 381 -10.86 -9.24 2.77
C ARG A 381 -9.76 -10.28 2.62
N HIS A 382 -9.46 -11.04 3.67
CA HIS A 382 -8.54 -12.19 3.60
C HIS A 382 -9.25 -13.53 3.36
N GLY A 383 -10.59 -13.55 3.17
CA GLY A 383 -11.34 -14.80 2.99
C GLY A 383 -11.40 -15.67 4.25
N LEU A 384 -11.28 -15.05 5.43
CA LEU A 384 -11.12 -15.71 6.73
C LEU A 384 -12.37 -15.63 7.62
N GLN A 385 -13.53 -15.29 7.07
CA GLN A 385 -14.76 -15.36 7.86
C GLN A 385 -15.05 -16.80 8.31
N PRO A 386 -15.67 -16.96 9.50
CA PRO A 386 -16.13 -18.25 10.01
C PRO A 386 -17.00 -19.02 9.00
#